data_AF-A0AAV6JUF1-F1
#
_entry.id   AF-A0AAV6JUF1-F1
#
_cell.length_a   1.000
_cell.length_b   1.000
_cell.length_c   1.000
_cell.angle_alpha   90.00
_cell.angle_beta   90.00
_cell.angle_gamma   90.00
#
_symmetry.space_group_name_H-M   'P 1'
#
loop_
_entity.id
_entity.type
_entity.pdbx_description
1 polymer ?
#
loop_
_entity_poly.entity_id
_entity_poly.type
_entity_poly.pdbx_seq_one_letter_code
_entity_poly.pdbx_strand_id
1 'polypeptide(L)' 'MVLLLFETALLTSGFSLDEPNTFGNQIHRMLKLGLSIDDDDAAEADVDMPPLEDIDADAEGSKMEEVD' A
#
# COMPACT_ATOMS: atom_id res chain seq x y z
N MET A 1 4.07 -13.79 10.68
CA MET A 1 5.18 -13.99 9.72
C MET A 1 4.77 -14.91 8.58
N VAL A 2 4.34 -16.15 8.82
CA VAL A 2 3.95 -17.08 7.72
C VAL A 2 2.77 -16.56 6.87
N LEU A 3 1.71 -16.05 7.50
CA LEU A 3 0.55 -15.48 6.79
C LEU A 3 0.94 -14.28 5.92
N LEU A 4 1.71 -13.34 6.47
CA LEU A 4 2.17 -12.16 5.73
C LEU A 4 3.00 -12.56 4.50
N LEU A 5 3.91 -13.54 4.64
CA LEU A 5 4.68 -14.07 3.51
C LEU A 5 3.78 -14.68 2.43
N PHE A 6 2.75 -15.42 2.85
CA PHE A 6 1.77 -16.04 1.96
C PHE A 6 0.92 -15.00 1.21
N GLU A 7 0.44 -13.97 1.90
CA GLU A 7 -0.32 -12.86 1.29
C GLU A 7 0.56 -12.07 0.30
N THR A 8 1.84 -11.88 0.61
CA THR A 8 2.78 -11.22 -0.31
C THR A 8 3.02 -12.09 -1.55
N ALA A 9 3.15 -13.41 -1.37
CA ALA A 9 3.29 -14.36 -2.47
C ALA A 9 2.02 -14.41 -3.34
N LEU A 10 0.83 -14.37 -2.75
CA LEU A 10 -0.45 -14.25 -3.48
C LEU A 10 -0.48 -12.98 -4.33
N LEU A 11 -0.20 -11.83 -3.73
CA LEU A 11 -0.22 -10.54 -4.41
C LEU A 11 0.78 -10.48 -5.58
N THR A 12 2.02 -10.95 -5.36
CA THR A 12 3.08 -10.97 -6.39
C THR A 12 2.86 -12.03 -7.47
N SER A 13 2.08 -13.07 -7.19
CA SER A 13 1.66 -14.06 -8.18
C SER A 13 0.38 -13.67 -8.94
N GLY A 14 -0.17 -12.49 -8.67
CA GLY A 14 -1.31 -11.93 -9.42
C GLY A 14 -2.69 -12.33 -8.87
N PHE A 15 -2.75 -12.92 -7.68
CA PHE A 15 -4.01 -13.22 -7.01
C PHE A 15 -4.46 -12.06 -6.11
N SER A 16 -5.77 -11.97 -5.91
CA SER A 16 -6.39 -11.01 -5.01
C SER A 16 -6.25 -11.44 -3.54
N LEU A 17 -6.23 -10.46 -2.64
CA LEU A 17 -6.28 -10.71 -1.19
C LEU A 17 -7.74 -10.80 -0.72
N ASP A 18 -8.02 -11.70 0.22
CA ASP A 18 -9.33 -11.80 0.86
C ASP A 18 -9.63 -10.59 1.76
N GLU A 19 -8.62 -10.14 2.52
CA GLU A 19 -8.71 -9.00 3.45
C GLU A 19 -7.58 -7.98 3.23
N PRO A 20 -7.65 -7.15 2.17
CA PRO A 20 -6.58 -6.21 1.82
C PRO A 20 -6.30 -5.17 2.93
N ASN A 21 -7.33 -4.75 3.67
CA ASN A 21 -7.18 -3.84 4.81
C ASN A 21 -6.38 -4.46 5.96
N THR A 22 -6.60 -5.76 6.25
CA THR A 22 -5.87 -6.47 7.30
C THR A 22 -4.39 -6.59 6.96
N PHE A 23 -4.08 -6.96 5.72
CA PHE A 23 -2.70 -7.00 5.19
C PHE A 23 -2.02 -5.62 5.28
N GLY A 24 -2.70 -4.56 4.81
CA GLY A 24 -2.19 -3.19 4.87
C GLY A 24 -1.92 -2.71 6.30
N ASN A 25 -2.83 -3.00 7.23
CA ASN A 25 -2.65 -2.67 8.66
C ASN A 25 -1.44 -3.39 9.26
N GLN A 26 -1.13 -4.60 8.80
CA GLN A 26 0.00 -5.36 9.32
C GLN A 26 1.34 -4.83 8.80
N ILE A 27 1.39 -4.40 7.54
CA ILE A 27 2.54 -3.68 6.96
C ILE A 27 2.75 -2.34 7.66
N HIS A 28 1.68 -1.56 7.87
CA HIS A 28 1.76 -0.28 8.57
C HIS A 28 2.35 -0.44 9.98
N ARG A 29 1.93 -1.47 10.73
CA ARG A 29 2.49 -1.77 12.05
C ARG A 29 3.98 -2.11 12.00
N MET A 30 4.43 -2.82 10.97
CA MET A 30 5.87 -3.07 10.77
C MET A 30 6.65 -1.79 10.48
N LEU A 31 6.11 -0.89 9.65
CA LEU A 31 6.74 0.40 9.35
C LEU A 31 6.85 1.27 10.59
N LYS A 32 5.78 1.39 11.39
CA LYS A 32 5.81 2.11 12.67
C LYS A 32 6.91 1.61 13.60
N LEU A 33 6.99 0.28 13.76
CA LEU A 33 8.04 -0.35 14.57
C LEU A 33 9.44 -0.10 14.01
N GLY A 34 9.61 -0.16 12.68
CA GLY A 34 10.89 0.11 12.02
C GLY A 34 11.34 1.57 12.11
N LEU A 35 10.39 2.50 12.14
CA LEU A 35 10.63 3.94 12.26
C LEU A 35 10.60 4.44 13.71
N SER A 36 10.30 3.57 14.68
CA SER A 36 10.10 3.92 16.10
C SER A 36 9.04 5.02 16.30
N ILE A 37 7.96 4.97 15.54
CA ILE A 37 6.81 5.87 15.70
C ILE A 37 5.89 5.26 16.76
N ASP A 38 5.67 5.98 17.86
CA ASP A 38 4.78 5.55 18.94
C ASP A 38 3.31 5.65 18.49
N ASP A 39 2.48 4.71 18.97
CA ASP A 39 1.06 4.63 18.60
C ASP A 39 0.20 5.81 19.11
N ASP A 40 0.78 6.68 19.96
CA ASP A 40 0.12 7.87 20.51
C ASP A 40 0.14 9.09 19.55
N ASP A 41 1.00 9.07 18.51
CA ASP A 41 1.07 10.12 17.47
C ASP A 41 0.08 9.88 16.31
N ALA A 42 -0.98 9.10 16.55
CA ALA A 42 -1.96 8.67 15.55
C ALA A 42 -2.79 9.81 14.89
N ALA A 43 -2.50 11.08 15.20
CA ALA A 43 -3.17 12.24 14.63
C ALA A 43 -2.38 13.00 13.55
N GLU A 44 -1.08 12.72 13.33
CA GLU A 44 -0.24 13.62 12.51
C GLU A 44 0.43 12.97 11.28
N ALA A 45 0.13 11.70 10.95
CA ALA A 45 0.70 11.05 9.76
C ALA A 45 0.13 11.53 8.40
N ASP A 46 -0.84 12.45 8.42
CA ASP A 46 -1.37 13.12 7.22
C ASP A 46 -0.65 14.45 6.90
N VAL A 47 0.29 14.87 7.75
CA VAL A 47 0.86 16.23 7.71
C VAL A 47 2.14 16.33 6.85
N ASP A 48 2.79 15.21 6.52
CA ASP A 48 4.10 15.21 5.82
C ASP A 48 4.08 14.49 4.45
N MET A 49 2.89 14.12 3.95
CA MET A 49 2.77 13.75 2.54
C MET A 49 2.71 15.02 1.70
N PRO A 50 3.66 15.24 0.74
CA PRO A 50 3.48 16.30 -0.23
C PRO A 50 2.14 16.10 -0.94
N PRO A 51 1.41 17.19 -1.26
CA PRO A 51 0.15 17.07 -1.95
C PRO A 51 0.35 16.22 -3.19
N LEU A 52 -0.52 15.22 -3.37
CA LEU A 52 -0.57 14.47 -4.62
C LEU A 52 -0.78 15.52 -5.73
N GLU A 53 0.21 15.68 -6.61
CA GLU A 53 0.02 16.46 -7.82
C GLU A 53 -1.15 15.81 -8.55
N ASP A 54 -2.21 16.59 -8.81
CA ASP A 54 -3.39 16.12 -9.54
C ASP A 54 -2.91 15.45 -10.82
N ILE A 55 -3.08 14.12 -10.92
CA ILE A 55 -2.73 13.31 -12.10
C ILE A 55 -3.75 13.57 -13.23
N ASP A 56 -4.34 14.77 -13.26
CA ASP A 56 -5.18 15.30 -14.34
C ASP A 56 -4.34 15.78 -15.54
N ALA A 57 -3.17 15.18 -15.75
CA ALA A 57 -2.33 15.42 -16.91
C ALA A 57 -1.68 14.14 -17.51
N ASP A 58 -2.08 12.93 -17.09
CA ASP A 58 -1.63 11.71 -17.78
C ASP A 58 -2.65 10.54 -17.75
N ALA A 59 -3.93 10.87 -17.85
CA ALA A 59 -4.95 9.95 -18.36
C ALA A 59 -4.81 9.68 -19.88
N GLU A 60 -3.67 10.02 -20.51
CA GLU A 60 -3.29 9.61 -21.87
C GLU A 60 -2.17 8.55 -21.90
N GLY A 61 -1.84 7.93 -20.76
CA GLY A 61 -0.82 6.87 -20.68
C GLY A 61 -1.33 5.44 -20.41
N SER A 62 -2.58 5.24 -19.95
CA SER A 62 -3.12 3.89 -19.73
C SER A 62 -3.73 3.33 -21.02
N LYS A 63 -2.89 3.22 -22.05
CA LYS A 63 -3.17 2.37 -23.19
C LYS A 63 -2.92 0.92 -22.75
N MET A 64 -3.89 0.33 -22.05
CA MET A 64 -4.02 -1.13 -22.00
C MET A 64 -4.41 -1.61 -23.40
N GLU A 65 -3.47 -1.53 -24.34
CA GLU A 65 -3.61 -2.04 -25.70
C GLU A 65 -3.50 -3.57 -25.65
N GLU A 66 -4.40 -4.22 -26.39
CA GLU A 66 -4.63 -5.67 -26.44
C GLU A 66 -3.35 -6.52 -26.35
N VAL A 67 -3.39 -7.50 -25.45
CA VAL A 67 -2.60 -8.72 -25.58
C VAL A 67 -3.31 -9.61 -26.60
N ASP A 68 -2.65 -9.85 -27.75
CA ASP A 68 -2.90 -11.06 -28.56
C ASP A 68 -2.15 -12.25 -27.93
#